data_AF-A0A0D6TJW4-F1
#
_entry.id   AF-A0A0D6TJW4-F1
#
_cell.length_a   1.000
_cell.length_b   1.000
_cell.length_c   1.000
_cell.angle_alpha   90.00
_cell.angle_beta   90.00
_cell.angle_gamma   90.00
#
_symmetry.space_group_name_H-M   'P 1'
#
loop_
_entity.id
_entity.type
_entity.pdbx_description
1 polymer ?
#
loop_
_entity_poly.entity_id
_entity_poly.type
_entity_poly.pdbx_seq_one_letter_code
_entity_poly.pdbx_strand_id
1 'polypeptide(L)'
;MTKLILEILVNFGLIREDYKHHKKISKKEKIDGKKRPFQRYFLQPSSITAISVLIIGTLSAFLFFTYQRNSIFPKKTETEIAEITERMEMWKERFGKYPKDLNELIGNNPMRQEWRTDSWNRPYQYSVSESGIEFSIVSAGLDGKYETKDDIRSE
;
A
#
# COMPACT_ATOMS: atom_id res chain seq x y z
N MET A 1 12.58 17.58 26.60
CA MET A 1 11.80 18.04 27.77
C MET A 1 10.44 18.63 27.40
N THR A 2 10.35 19.53 26.41
CA THR A 2 9.09 20.17 25.99
C THR A 2 8.00 19.19 25.53
N LYS A 3 8.33 18.19 24.72
CA LYS A 3 7.39 17.14 24.27
C LYS A 3 6.75 16.38 25.43
N LEU A 4 7.55 15.99 26.41
CA LEU A 4 7.10 15.24 27.59
C LEU A 4 6.16 16.07 28.47
N ILE A 5 6.45 17.36 28.63
CA ILE A 5 5.57 18.29 29.35
C ILE A 5 4.23 18.43 28.62
N LEU A 6 4.24 18.54 27.29
CA LEU A 6 3.03 18.65 26.48
C LEU A 6 2.14 17.41 26.57
N GLU A 7 2.74 16.21 26.48
CA GLU A 7 2.03 14.94 26.61
C GLU A 7 1.33 14.81 27.97
N ILE A 8 2.02 15.19 29.06
CA ILE A 8 1.44 15.18 30.41
C ILE A 8 0.23 16.13 30.50
N LEU A 9 0.35 17.35 29.94
CA LEU A 9 -0.73 18.33 29.96
C LEU A 9 -1.95 17.86 29.16
N VAL A 10 -1.73 17.27 27.97
CA VAL A 10 -2.81 16.72 27.14
C VAL A 10 -3.52 15.58 27.85
N ASN A 11 -2.76 14.62 28.40
CA ASN A 11 -3.33 13.48 29.13
C ASN A 11 -4.13 13.94 30.35
N PHE A 12 -3.59 14.88 31.14
CA PHE A 12 -4.30 15.44 32.28
C PHE A 12 -5.59 16.18 31.86
N GLY A 13 -5.53 16.94 30.77
CA GLY A 13 -6.69 17.62 30.19
C GLY A 13 -7.81 16.64 29.81
N LEU A 14 -7.46 15.55 29.13
CA LEU A 14 -8.41 14.51 28.72
C LEU A 14 -9.05 13.80 29.92
N ILE A 15 -8.25 13.40 30.93
CA ILE A 15 -8.75 12.76 32.15
C ILE A 15 -9.76 13.67 32.87
N ARG A 16 -9.47 14.97 32.95
CA ARG A 16 -10.37 15.94 33.57
C ARG A 16 -11.70 16.04 32.83
N GLU A 17 -11.68 16.05 31.50
CA GLU A 17 -12.89 16.13 30.69
C GLU A 17 -13.69 14.83 30.73
N ASP A 18 -13.04 13.67 30.73
CA ASP A 18 -13.69 12.37 30.91
C ASP A 18 -14.39 12.27 32.27
N TYR A 19 -13.75 12.74 33.34
CA TYR A 19 -14.36 12.81 34.66
C TYR A 19 -15.62 13.69 34.67
N LYS A 20 -15.55 14.89 34.06
CA LYS A 20 -16.71 15.79 33.93
C LYS A 20 -17.82 15.14 33.12
N HIS A 21 -17.47 14.44 32.03
CA HIS A 21 -18.41 13.72 31.18
C HIS A 21 -19.15 12.62 31.97
N HIS A 22 -18.41 11.75 32.65
CA HIS A 22 -19.00 10.71 33.50
C HIS A 22 -19.94 11.28 34.57
N LYS A 23 -19.55 12.40 35.21
CA LYS A 23 -20.40 13.07 36.20
C LYS A 23 -21.71 13.59 35.57
N LYS A 24 -21.66 14.16 34.37
CA LYS A 24 -22.85 14.62 33.64
C LYS A 24 -23.77 13.45 33.26
N ILE A 25 -23.21 12.35 32.75
CA ILE A 25 -23.99 11.17 32.37
C ILE A 25 -24.63 10.51 33.60
N SER A 26 -23.89 10.36 34.71
CA SER A 26 -24.45 9.78 35.94
C SER A 26 -25.62 10.61 36.49
N LYS A 27 -25.58 11.94 36.40
CA LYS A 27 -26.73 12.79 36.76
C LYS A 27 -27.95 12.52 35.89
N LYS A 28 -27.76 12.38 34.56
CA LYS A 28 -28.85 12.03 33.63
C LYS A 28 -29.42 10.64 33.90
N GLU A 29 -28.57 9.64 34.12
CA GLU A 29 -28.99 8.27 34.46
C GLU A 29 -29.81 8.22 35.76
N LYS A 30 -29.48 9.05 36.76
CA LYS A 30 -30.26 9.17 38.01
C LYS A 30 -31.63 9.81 37.80
N ILE A 31 -31.74 10.80 36.91
CA ILE A 31 -32.99 11.48 36.60
C ILE A 31 -33.91 10.56 35.77
N ASP A 32 -33.35 9.90 34.76
CA ASP A 32 -34.13 9.10 33.81
C ASP A 32 -34.35 7.65 34.27
N GLY A 33 -33.66 7.19 35.32
CA GLY A 33 -33.66 5.80 35.78
C GLY A 33 -33.06 4.78 34.81
N LYS A 34 -32.58 5.21 33.62
CA LYS A 34 -32.08 4.35 32.55
C LYS A 34 -30.56 4.50 32.40
N LYS A 35 -29.85 3.37 32.31
CA LYS A 35 -28.40 3.33 32.03
C LYS A 35 -28.10 3.68 30.57
N ARG A 36 -26.99 4.39 30.33
CA ARG A 36 -26.52 4.86 29.02
C ARG A 36 -25.05 4.46 28.79
N PRO A 37 -24.72 3.15 28.73
CA PRO A 37 -23.33 2.68 28.68
C PRO A 37 -22.58 3.18 27.44
N PHE A 38 -23.22 3.20 26.27
CA PHE A 38 -22.61 3.70 25.03
C PHE A 38 -22.18 5.17 25.16
N GLN A 39 -23.10 6.04 25.58
CA GLN A 39 -22.81 7.46 25.76
C GLN A 39 -21.77 7.72 26.86
N ARG A 40 -21.72 6.83 27.87
CA ARG A 40 -20.78 6.94 28.99
C ARG A 40 -19.34 6.63 28.59
N TYR A 41 -19.11 5.62 27.74
CA TYR A 41 -17.77 5.14 27.42
C TYR A 41 -17.33 5.46 25.99
N PHE A 42 -18.18 5.30 24.97
CA PHE A 42 -17.80 5.54 23.58
C PHE A 42 -17.79 7.02 23.19
N LEU A 43 -18.65 7.82 23.83
CA LEU A 43 -18.75 9.27 23.57
C LEU A 43 -18.03 10.12 24.63
N GLN A 44 -17.12 9.53 25.41
CA GLN A 44 -16.25 10.31 26.28
C GLN A 44 -15.17 11.03 25.45
N PRO A 45 -14.70 12.21 25.86
CA PRO A 45 -13.69 12.99 25.15
C PRO A 45 -12.48 12.19 24.68
N SER A 46 -11.87 11.36 25.54
CA SER A 46 -10.72 10.53 25.15
C SER A 46 -11.03 9.53 24.04
N SER A 47 -12.17 8.84 24.13
CA SER A 47 -12.61 7.89 23.10
C SER A 47 -12.94 8.58 21.79
N ILE A 48 -13.56 9.77 21.83
CA ILE A 48 -13.80 10.57 20.61
C ILE A 48 -12.47 10.96 19.96
N THR A 49 -11.50 11.45 20.74
CA THR A 49 -10.17 11.79 20.20
C THR A 49 -9.49 10.58 19.57
N ALA A 50 -9.52 9.42 20.24
CA ALA A 50 -8.94 8.19 19.71
C ALA A 50 -9.62 7.74 18.41
N ILE A 51 -10.95 7.74 18.36
CA ILE A 51 -11.73 7.39 17.16
C ILE A 51 -11.41 8.37 16.02
N SER A 52 -11.36 9.67 16.29
CA SER A 52 -11.01 10.68 15.29
C SER A 52 -9.62 10.45 14.71
N VAL A 53 -8.61 10.15 15.54
CA VAL A 53 -7.26 9.83 15.08
C VAL A 53 -7.25 8.56 14.23
N LEU A 54 -8.00 7.53 14.63
CA LEU A 54 -8.13 6.30 13.83
C LEU A 54 -8.79 6.57 12.47
N ILE A 55 -9.86 7.36 12.42
CA ILE A 55 -10.54 7.72 11.16
C ILE A 55 -9.58 8.51 10.25
N ILE A 56 -8.88 9.50 10.80
CA ILE A 56 -7.92 10.29 10.02
C ILE A 56 -6.78 9.40 9.52
N GLY A 57 -6.22 8.55 10.39
CA GLY A 57 -5.13 7.64 10.03
C GLY A 57 -5.53 6.64 8.95
N THR A 58 -6.72 6.04 9.07
CA THR A 58 -7.25 5.10 8.06
C THR A 58 -7.52 5.80 6.73
N LEU A 59 -8.09 7.02 6.74
CA LEU A 59 -8.32 7.79 5.52
C LEU A 59 -6.99 8.18 4.84
N SER A 60 -6.01 8.66 5.61
CA SER A 60 -4.67 8.98 5.10
C SER A 60 -3.98 7.75 4.52
N ALA A 61 -4.04 6.60 5.19
CA ALA A 61 -3.49 5.35 4.70
C ALA A 61 -4.18 4.91 3.39
N PHE A 62 -5.51 4.97 3.34
CA PHE A 62 -6.28 4.64 2.14
C PHE A 62 -5.89 5.50 0.94
N LEU A 63 -5.77 6.81 1.14
CA LEU A 63 -5.31 7.74 0.10
C LEU A 63 -3.88 7.44 -0.34
N PHE A 64 -2.98 7.17 0.61
CA PHE A 64 -1.59 6.83 0.33
C PHE A 64 -1.46 5.55 -0.51
N PHE A 65 -2.13 4.46 -0.11
CA PHE A 65 -2.10 3.20 -0.85
C PHE A 65 -2.74 3.33 -2.23
N THR A 66 -3.83 4.09 -2.35
CA THR A 66 -4.47 4.35 -3.65
C THR A 66 -3.54 5.13 -4.58
N TYR A 67 -2.86 6.16 -4.07
CA TYR A 67 -1.87 6.93 -4.83
C TYR A 67 -0.69 6.05 -5.28
N GLN A 68 -0.15 5.25 -4.36
CA GLN A 68 0.94 4.33 -4.67
C GLN A 68 0.56 3.38 -5.81
N ARG A 69 -0.62 2.76 -5.70
CA ARG A 69 -1.11 1.78 -6.66
C ARG A 69 -1.44 2.37 -8.03
N ASN A 70 -1.89 3.61 -8.10
CA ASN A 70 -2.35 4.23 -9.36
C ASN A 70 -1.27 5.07 -10.05
N SER A 71 -0.29 5.61 -9.33
CA SER A 71 0.65 6.59 -9.88
C SER A 71 2.12 6.20 -9.73
N ILE A 72 2.48 5.42 -8.71
CA ILE A 72 3.87 4.99 -8.49
C ILE A 72 4.13 3.65 -9.16
N PHE A 73 3.23 2.68 -8.99
CA PHE A 73 3.40 1.33 -9.52
C PHE A 73 3.52 1.27 -11.05
N PRO A 74 2.75 2.05 -11.85
CA PRO A 74 2.95 2.07 -13.30
C PRO A 74 4.37 2.51 -13.68
N LYS A 75 4.83 3.63 -13.11
CA LYS A 75 6.17 4.18 -13.39
C LYS A 75 7.29 3.23 -12.95
N LYS A 76 7.12 2.59 -11.79
CA LYS A 76 8.08 1.59 -11.30
C LYS A 76 8.12 0.39 -12.25
N THR A 77 6.96 -0.10 -12.68
CA THR A 77 6.86 -1.23 -13.62
C THR A 77 7.44 -0.89 -15.00
N GLU A 78 7.19 0.31 -15.53
CA GLU A 78 7.83 0.80 -16.77
C GLU A 78 9.36 0.81 -16.65
N THR A 79 9.88 1.29 -15.52
CA THR A 79 11.33 1.31 -15.25
C THR A 79 11.90 -0.10 -15.15
N GLU A 80 11.22 -1.00 -14.44
CA GLU A 80 11.62 -2.41 -14.32
C GLU A 80 11.61 -3.12 -15.69
N ILE A 81 10.59 -2.88 -16.52
CA ILE A 81 10.53 -3.43 -17.88
C ILE A 81 11.71 -2.91 -18.71
N ALA A 82 12.06 -1.63 -18.61
CA ALA A 82 13.22 -1.08 -19.31
C ALA A 82 14.54 -1.73 -18.87
N GLU A 83 14.73 -1.94 -17.56
CA GLU A 83 15.91 -2.65 -17.02
C GLU A 83 15.97 -4.11 -17.48
N ILE A 84 14.82 -4.79 -17.51
CA ILE A 84 14.72 -6.16 -18.04
C ILE A 84 15.10 -6.18 -19.52
N THR A 85 14.58 -5.24 -20.31
CA THR A 85 14.88 -5.10 -21.75
C THR A 85 16.37 -4.88 -21.99
N GLU A 86 17.01 -3.93 -21.28
CA GLU A 86 18.46 -3.70 -21.39
C GLU A 86 19.24 -4.99 -21.09
N ARG A 87 18.82 -5.72 -20.04
CA ARG A 87 19.48 -6.96 -19.65
C ARG A 87 19.27 -8.10 -20.64
N MET A 88 18.11 -8.14 -21.32
CA MET A 88 17.81 -9.07 -22.41
C MET A 88 18.71 -8.80 -23.62
N GLU A 89 18.95 -7.54 -23.98
CA GLU A 89 19.88 -7.20 -25.06
C GLU A 89 21.30 -7.67 -24.75
N MET A 90 21.81 -7.39 -23.55
CA MET A 90 23.12 -7.90 -23.11
C MET A 90 23.19 -9.43 -23.13
N TRP A 91 22.07 -10.12 -22.92
CA TRP A 91 22.01 -11.57 -23.02
C TRP A 91 22.12 -12.03 -24.47
N LYS A 92 21.37 -11.41 -25.39
CA LYS A 92 21.42 -11.70 -26.82
C LYS A 92 22.80 -11.43 -27.41
N GLU A 93 23.48 -10.36 -27.02
CA GLU A 93 24.86 -10.10 -27.44
C GLU A 93 25.83 -11.23 -27.04
N ARG A 94 25.61 -11.86 -25.88
CA ARG A 94 26.47 -12.93 -25.37
C ARG A 94 26.16 -14.30 -25.96
N PHE A 95 24.88 -14.62 -26.15
CA PHE A 95 24.41 -15.98 -26.48
C PHE A 95 23.77 -16.09 -27.87
N GLY A 96 23.60 -14.98 -28.59
CA GLY A 96 22.99 -14.90 -29.92
C GLY A 96 21.46 -15.03 -29.96
N LYS A 97 20.80 -15.25 -28.83
CA LYS A 97 19.35 -15.46 -28.70
C LYS A 97 18.84 -15.04 -27.32
N TYR A 98 17.56 -14.72 -27.20
CA TYR A 98 16.92 -14.46 -25.90
C TYR A 98 16.69 -15.75 -25.08
N PRO A 99 16.59 -15.66 -23.74
CA PRO A 99 16.29 -16.81 -22.88
C PRO A 99 14.88 -17.35 -23.14
N LYS A 100 14.63 -18.63 -22.89
CA LYS A 100 13.29 -19.20 -23.11
C LYS A 100 12.29 -18.85 -22.01
N ASP A 101 12.81 -18.56 -20.82
CA ASP A 101 12.06 -18.19 -19.63
C ASP A 101 12.74 -16.99 -18.98
N LEU A 102 11.95 -16.03 -18.50
CA LEU A 102 12.42 -14.90 -17.71
C LEU A 102 13.21 -15.35 -16.48
N ASN A 103 12.90 -16.53 -15.92
CA ASN A 103 13.66 -17.11 -14.81
C ASN A 103 15.13 -17.39 -15.16
N GLU A 104 15.46 -17.68 -16.41
CA GLU A 104 16.86 -17.86 -16.85
C GLU A 104 17.65 -16.55 -16.78
N LEU A 105 16.98 -15.41 -17.04
CA LEU A 105 17.57 -14.08 -16.93
C LEU A 105 17.79 -13.67 -15.46
N ILE A 106 16.82 -14.00 -14.60
CA ILE A 106 16.85 -13.69 -13.17
C ILE A 106 17.91 -14.54 -12.45
N GLY A 107 17.87 -15.86 -12.68
CA GLY A 107 18.73 -16.84 -12.03
C GLY A 107 18.69 -16.74 -10.49
N ASN A 108 19.86 -16.91 -9.88
CA ASN A 108 20.02 -16.83 -8.41
C ASN A 108 20.44 -15.43 -7.92
N ASN A 109 20.31 -14.38 -8.74
CA ASN A 109 20.68 -13.04 -8.33
C ASN A 109 19.59 -12.47 -7.39
N PRO A 110 19.92 -12.10 -6.14
CA PRO A 110 18.93 -11.56 -5.19
C PRO A 110 18.32 -10.24 -5.66
N MET A 111 19.09 -9.40 -6.38
CA MET A 111 18.61 -8.10 -6.86
C MET A 111 17.57 -8.21 -7.98
N ARG A 112 17.48 -9.37 -8.65
CA ARG A 112 16.55 -9.61 -9.77
C ARG A 112 15.34 -10.44 -9.37
N GLN A 113 15.24 -10.88 -8.11
CA GLN A 113 14.09 -11.68 -7.68
C GLN A 113 12.78 -10.88 -7.77
N GLU A 114 12.86 -9.54 -7.68
CA GLU A 114 11.71 -8.66 -7.86
C GLU A 114 11.18 -8.69 -9.31
N TRP A 115 12.00 -9.02 -10.30
CA TRP A 115 11.57 -9.09 -11.72
C TRP A 115 10.63 -10.25 -12.04
N ARG A 116 10.31 -11.12 -11.07
CA ARG A 116 9.32 -12.20 -11.26
C ARG A 116 7.91 -11.65 -11.44
N THR A 117 7.65 -10.49 -10.86
CA THR A 117 6.32 -9.87 -10.81
C THR A 117 6.41 -8.37 -11.01
N ASP A 118 5.33 -7.77 -11.49
CA ASP A 118 5.19 -6.31 -11.53
C ASP A 118 4.99 -5.69 -10.14
N SER A 119 4.85 -4.36 -10.11
CA SER A 119 4.62 -3.61 -8.88
C SER A 119 3.30 -3.94 -8.17
N TRP A 120 2.34 -4.58 -8.86
CA TRP A 120 1.11 -5.10 -8.27
C TRP A 120 1.23 -6.57 -7.81
N ASN A 121 2.45 -7.12 -7.83
CA ASN A 121 2.77 -8.50 -7.46
C ASN A 121 2.08 -9.53 -8.39
N ARG A 122 2.01 -9.22 -9.69
CA ARG A 122 1.46 -10.08 -10.73
C ARG A 122 2.58 -10.57 -11.64
N PRO A 123 2.58 -11.84 -12.06
CA PRO A 123 3.63 -12.34 -12.95
C PRO A 123 3.59 -11.58 -14.28
N TYR A 124 4.75 -11.35 -14.88
CA TYR A 124 4.83 -10.83 -16.25
C TYR A 124 4.44 -11.92 -17.26
N GLN A 125 3.77 -11.53 -18.34
CA GLN A 125 3.61 -12.39 -19.51
C GLN A 125 4.84 -12.23 -20.40
N TYR A 126 5.65 -13.28 -20.45
CA TYR A 126 6.86 -13.34 -21.27
C TYR A 126 6.68 -14.33 -22.42
N SER A 127 7.06 -13.92 -23.62
CA SER A 127 7.08 -14.77 -24.81
C SER A 127 8.25 -14.43 -25.71
N VAL A 128 8.75 -15.43 -26.42
CA VAL A 128 9.85 -15.30 -27.39
C VAL A 128 9.42 -15.92 -28.70
N SER A 129 9.78 -15.30 -29.82
CA SER A 129 9.51 -15.84 -31.14
C SER A 129 10.20 -17.19 -31.35
N GLU A 130 9.67 -18.04 -32.24
CA GLU A 130 10.29 -19.35 -32.55
C GLU A 130 11.73 -19.21 -33.05
N SER A 131 12.08 -18.08 -33.67
CA SER A 131 13.44 -17.76 -34.10
C SER A 131 14.37 -17.37 -32.96
N GLY A 132 13.85 -17.01 -31.78
CA GLY A 132 14.63 -16.56 -30.63
C GLY A 132 15.18 -15.14 -30.75
N ILE A 133 14.72 -14.38 -31.75
CA ILE A 133 15.28 -13.08 -32.16
C ILE A 133 14.43 -11.91 -31.66
N GLU A 134 13.17 -12.15 -31.31
CA GLU A 134 12.21 -11.18 -30.79
C GLU A 134 11.61 -11.70 -29.49
N PHE A 135 11.35 -10.80 -28.54
CA PHE A 135 10.68 -11.11 -27.29
C PHE A 135 9.57 -10.09 -27.01
N SER A 136 8.63 -10.48 -26.14
CA SER A 136 7.61 -9.58 -25.62
C SER A 136 7.47 -9.81 -24.12
N ILE A 137 7.50 -8.73 -23.35
CA ILE A 137 7.16 -8.72 -21.93
C ILE A 137 6.01 -7.75 -21.68
N VAL A 138 4.97 -8.24 -20.99
CA VAL A 138 3.75 -7.48 -20.69
C VAL A 138 3.40 -7.62 -19.20
N SER A 139 3.14 -6.50 -18.53
CA SER A 139 2.48 -6.46 -17.22
C SER A 139 0.97 -6.29 -17.43
N ALA A 140 0.17 -7.01 -16.65
CA ALA A 140 -1.30 -6.92 -16.62
C ALA A 140 -1.82 -5.66 -15.90
N GLY A 141 -0.97 -4.66 -15.67
CA GLY A 141 -1.37 -3.35 -15.18
C GLY A 141 -1.99 -3.35 -13.79
N LEU A 142 -3.00 -2.50 -13.61
CA LEU A 142 -3.74 -2.27 -12.36
C LEU A 142 -4.91 -3.25 -12.20
N ASP A 143 -5.53 -3.68 -13.29
CA ASP A 143 -6.75 -4.47 -13.34
C ASP A 143 -6.48 -5.99 -13.27
N GLY A 144 -5.30 -6.42 -13.74
CA GLY A 144 -4.77 -7.78 -13.60
C GLY A 144 -5.21 -8.69 -14.72
N LYS A 145 -5.66 -8.11 -15.83
CA LYS A 145 -6.04 -8.82 -17.03
C LYS A 145 -5.12 -8.34 -18.14
N TYR A 146 -4.64 -9.28 -18.94
CA TYR A 146 -3.91 -8.95 -20.14
C TYR A 146 -4.88 -8.50 -21.24
N GLU A 147 -4.33 -7.77 -22.22
CA GLU A 147 -5.06 -7.24 -23.38
C GLU A 147 -6.03 -6.10 -23.01
N THR A 148 -5.72 -5.38 -21.94
CA THR A 148 -6.48 -4.22 -21.48
C THR A 148 -5.68 -2.93 -21.66
N LYS A 149 -6.31 -1.78 -21.39
CA LYS A 149 -5.68 -0.46 -21.65
C LYS A 149 -4.58 -0.10 -20.65
N ASP A 150 -4.56 -0.76 -19.51
CA ASP A 150 -3.58 -0.55 -18.45
C ASP A 150 -2.39 -1.51 -18.52
N ASP A 151 -2.34 -2.38 -19.54
CA ASP A 151 -1.17 -3.16 -19.87
C ASP A 151 0.06 -2.27 -20.10
N ILE A 152 1.19 -2.67 -19.52
CA ILE A 152 2.49 -2.01 -19.74
C ILE A 152 3.38 -2.98 -20.50
N ARG A 153 3.94 -2.53 -21.63
CA ARG A 153 4.70 -3.37 -22.57
C ARG A 153 6.10 -2.80 -22.77
N SER A 154 7.07 -3.67 -23.06
CA SER A 154 8.35 -3.22 -23.63
C SER A 154 8.12 -2.75 -25.06
N GLU A 155 8.28 -1.46 -25.33
CA GLU A 155 8.46 -0.95 -26.69
C GLU A 155 9.87 -1.23 -27.22
#